data_AF-A0AAW1GZF7-F1
#
_entry.id   AF-A0AAW1GZF7-F1
#
_cell.length_a   1.000
_cell.length_b   1.000
_cell.length_c   1.000
_cell.angle_alpha   90.00
_cell.angle_beta   90.00
_cell.angle_gamma   90.00
#
_symmetry.space_group_name_H-M   'P 1'
#
loop_
_entity.id
_entity.type
_entity.pdbx_description
1 polymer ?
#
loop_
_entity_poly.entity_id
_entity_poly.type
_entity_poly.pdbx_seq_one_letter_code
_entity_poly.pdbx_strand_id
1 'polypeptide(L)'
;MSGSRRSISSASSLSKNKAIENGGSSELGRKSISSQRSLGLTGERTVKRLRLSRALTIPDTTSVYDACRRMAARRVDAVLLTDSNALLCGILTDKDIAIRVIAKELNLEETPVSKVMTRNPVFVLSDTLAVEALQKMIQGKFRHLPVVENGEVVALLDIAKCLYDAIARMERAAEKGKAIVAAVEGVEKNWGSSVSGPNTFIDALRERIFKPSLSTVLSEHSKLITISPSDTVLSAAKKMLEYRLSCAIVTEENKPKGILTSKDILMRVIAQNLQPDTTPVEKVMTPNPECATVDTPIVDALHNMHDGKFLHLPVVDRDGGVVAVVDVIHITHAAVATVGNTGGINTEATANMMQTFWDSAMQLGPADDDDDTRSEGSQKLASDSGETGRSFPTPLHQNTFAFKIEDKRGRMHRFICDTRSLTDLITCILQRVGDDIDRNNLPHILYEDEDGDKVVLTTDVDLIAAVDHARSAGWKGLRLHLDNSGARGRRRASGSQSLEYASSDAWSTAYSGVAAGAALVAGLGVLAYLKRNG
;
A
#
# COMPACT_ATOMS: atom_id res chain seq x y z
N MET A 1 56.86 -4.10 50.81
CA MET A 1 55.82 -3.16 50.32
C MET A 1 54.53 -3.98 50.20
N SER A 2 53.59 -3.75 51.11
CA SER A 2 52.53 -4.70 51.53
C SER A 2 51.14 -4.03 51.48
N GLY A 3 50.08 -4.85 51.36
CA GLY A 3 48.68 -4.54 51.69
C GLY A 3 47.80 -4.30 50.45
N SER A 4 46.86 -5.15 50.02
CA SER A 4 45.84 -6.02 50.64
C SER A 4 44.49 -5.33 50.94
N ARG A 5 43.44 -6.13 50.73
CA ARG A 5 42.00 -5.86 50.63
C ARG A 5 41.33 -5.38 51.95
N ARG A 6 40.18 -4.69 51.82
CA ARG A 6 38.83 -4.98 52.41
C ARG A 6 38.05 -3.74 52.90
N SER A 7 36.79 -3.71 52.46
CA SER A 7 35.49 -3.25 53.03
C SER A 7 35.35 -2.69 54.46
N ILE A 8 34.22 -1.96 54.67
CA ILE A 8 33.33 -1.79 55.87
C ILE A 8 33.11 -0.26 56.13
N SER A 9 31.97 0.36 55.82
CA SER A 9 30.58 0.35 56.38
C SER A 9 30.33 1.35 57.52
N SER A 10 29.13 1.97 57.48
CA SER A 10 28.29 2.50 58.59
C SER A 10 28.83 3.67 59.45
N ALA A 11 28.07 4.55 60.07
CA ALA A 11 26.68 5.03 60.06
C ALA A 11 26.58 6.03 61.23
N SER A 12 25.63 6.98 61.18
CA SER A 12 25.07 7.76 62.32
C SER A 12 26.02 8.78 63.00
N SER A 13 25.61 9.89 63.61
CA SER A 13 24.32 10.29 64.22
C SER A 13 24.24 11.81 64.41
N LEU A 14 23.04 12.35 64.19
CA LEU A 14 22.35 13.46 64.88
C LEU A 14 23.09 14.37 65.88
N SER A 15 22.87 15.69 65.73
CA SER A 15 22.59 16.59 66.87
C SER A 15 21.67 17.75 66.49
N LYS A 16 20.63 17.93 67.30
CA LYS A 16 19.57 18.96 67.26
C LYS A 16 20.00 20.31 67.85
N ASN A 17 19.37 21.40 67.37
CA ASN A 17 18.66 22.49 68.12
C ASN A 17 18.74 23.81 67.30
N LYS A 18 17.64 24.40 66.78
CA LYS A 18 16.58 25.25 67.41
C LYS A 18 17.17 26.35 68.32
N ALA A 19 16.78 27.63 68.30
CA ALA A 19 15.80 28.48 67.60
C ALA A 19 16.22 29.96 67.88
N ILE A 20 15.72 31.05 67.26
CA ILE A 20 14.43 31.73 67.53
C ILE A 20 14.31 32.99 66.61
N GLU A 21 13.14 33.12 65.94
CA GLU A 21 12.26 34.30 65.63
C GLU A 21 12.82 35.61 65.02
N ASN A 22 12.14 36.40 64.14
CA ASN A 22 10.74 36.68 63.73
C ASN A 22 10.81 37.30 62.29
N GLY A 23 9.82 37.38 61.41
CA GLY A 23 8.39 37.08 61.37
C GLY A 23 7.76 37.59 60.04
N GLY A 24 6.72 36.88 59.55
CA GLY A 24 5.63 37.30 58.64
C GLY A 24 5.94 37.64 57.17
N SER A 25 5.20 37.26 56.12
CA SER A 25 4.09 36.33 55.88
C SER A 25 3.73 36.44 54.39
N SER A 26 3.68 35.34 53.63
CA SER A 26 2.73 35.13 52.51
C SER A 26 2.81 33.69 52.02
N GLU A 27 1.64 33.07 51.90
CA GLU A 27 1.42 31.66 51.60
C GLU A 27 1.79 31.28 50.17
N LEU A 28 2.52 30.18 50.00
CA LEU A 28 2.50 29.37 48.78
C LEU A 28 2.39 27.89 49.17
N GLY A 29 1.23 27.32 48.87
CA GLY A 29 0.87 25.94 49.15
C GLY A 29 1.73 24.92 48.41
N ARG A 30 2.18 23.90 49.14
CA ARG A 30 2.79 22.68 48.63
C ARG A 30 1.82 21.97 47.68
N LYS A 31 2.24 21.72 46.43
CA LYS A 31 1.68 20.65 45.59
C LYS A 31 2.74 19.57 45.40
N SER A 32 2.37 18.36 45.80
CA SER A 32 3.09 17.13 45.51
C SER A 32 3.21 16.95 44.00
N ILE A 33 4.43 16.64 43.54
CA ILE A 33 4.68 16.19 42.17
C ILE A 33 4.20 14.75 42.10
N SER A 34 2.90 14.57 41.89
CA SER A 34 2.35 13.31 41.41
C SER A 34 2.74 13.15 39.95
N SER A 35 3.34 12.02 39.63
CA SER A 35 3.68 11.53 38.31
C SER A 35 2.45 11.58 37.38
N GLN A 36 2.36 12.64 36.57
CA GLN A 36 1.46 12.66 35.43
C GLN A 36 1.97 11.66 34.41
N ARG A 37 1.37 10.47 34.42
CA ARG A 37 1.15 9.70 33.18
C ARG A 37 0.55 10.66 32.18
N SER A 38 1.27 10.94 31.10
CA SER A 38 0.69 11.50 29.89
C SER A 38 -0.34 10.48 29.39
N LEU A 39 -1.61 10.72 29.70
CA LEU A 39 -2.70 10.08 28.97
C LEU A 39 -2.52 10.47 27.51
N GLY A 40 -2.42 9.46 26.65
CA GLY A 40 -2.07 9.59 25.24
C GLY A 40 -3.00 10.56 24.52
N LEU A 41 -2.37 11.52 23.82
CA LEU A 41 -3.04 12.31 22.81
C LEU A 41 -3.47 11.36 21.68
N THR A 42 -4.78 11.23 21.56
CA THR A 42 -5.49 10.45 20.57
C THR A 42 -5.28 11.03 19.18
N GLY A 43 -4.30 10.50 18.43
CA GLY A 43 -4.10 10.86 17.02
C GLY A 43 -2.91 10.15 16.38
N GLU A 44 -1.82 9.90 17.13
CA GLU A 44 -0.57 9.46 16.52
C GLU A 44 -0.57 7.97 16.10
N ARG A 45 -0.23 7.68 14.84
CA ARG A 45 -0.05 6.31 14.34
C ARG A 45 1.36 5.83 14.64
N THR A 46 1.47 4.98 15.64
CA THR A 46 2.70 4.30 15.99
C THR A 46 2.88 3.01 15.18
N VAL A 47 4.12 2.52 15.13
CA VAL A 47 4.52 1.28 14.47
C VAL A 47 3.67 0.08 14.95
N LYS A 48 3.34 0.00 16.24
CA LYS A 48 2.48 -1.05 16.82
C LYS A 48 1.09 -1.13 16.17
N ARG A 49 0.57 -0.01 15.67
CA ARG A 49 -0.76 0.05 15.04
C ARG A 49 -0.78 -0.45 13.59
N LEU A 50 0.37 -0.69 12.97
CA LEU A 50 0.50 -1.15 11.58
C LEU A 50 0.23 -2.66 11.36
N ARG A 51 -0.30 -3.37 12.38
CA ARG A 51 -0.61 -4.82 12.33
C ARG A 51 0.56 -5.65 11.79
N LEU A 52 1.70 -5.55 12.47
CA LEU A 52 2.95 -6.15 12.04
C LEU A 52 2.91 -7.68 12.08
N SER A 53 3.68 -8.30 11.19
CA SER A 53 3.91 -9.74 11.22
C SER A 53 5.05 -10.08 12.18
N ARG A 54 4.93 -11.22 12.86
CA ARG A 54 5.98 -11.73 13.75
C ARG A 54 7.27 -11.94 12.94
N ALA A 55 8.39 -11.43 13.46
CA ALA A 55 9.67 -11.61 12.81
C ALA A 55 10.03 -13.10 12.72
N LEU A 56 10.61 -13.51 11.58
CA LEU A 56 11.35 -14.75 11.52
C LEU A 56 12.71 -14.50 12.18
N THR A 57 13.05 -15.33 13.16
CA THR A 57 14.33 -15.26 13.88
C THR A 57 15.04 -16.61 13.78
N ILE A 58 16.34 -16.59 13.50
CA ILE A 58 17.20 -17.79 13.45
C ILE A 58 18.56 -17.51 14.12
N PRO A 59 19.28 -18.53 14.62
CA PRO A 59 20.64 -18.37 15.11
C PRO A 59 21.60 -17.88 14.02
N ASP A 60 22.58 -17.05 14.37
CA ASP A 60 23.58 -16.50 13.45
C ASP A 60 24.56 -17.55 12.88
N THR A 61 24.59 -18.73 13.48
CA THR A 61 25.33 -19.92 13.02
C THR A 61 24.61 -20.74 11.95
N THR A 62 23.34 -20.44 11.67
CA THR A 62 22.55 -21.15 10.64
C THR A 62 23.22 -21.03 9.26
N SER A 63 23.21 -22.09 8.46
CA SER A 63 23.70 -22.03 7.08
C SER A 63 22.86 -21.06 6.24
N VAL A 64 23.45 -20.46 5.19
CA VAL A 64 22.69 -19.63 4.26
C VAL A 64 21.58 -20.45 3.59
N TYR A 65 21.85 -21.71 3.23
CA TYR A 65 20.87 -22.61 2.63
C TYR A 65 19.63 -22.81 3.52
N ASP A 66 19.83 -23.16 4.80
CA ASP A 66 18.72 -23.36 5.73
C ASP A 66 17.96 -22.06 6.01
N ALA A 67 18.67 -20.93 6.08
CA ALA A 67 18.04 -19.62 6.21
C ALA A 67 17.11 -19.34 5.01
N CYS A 68 17.58 -19.55 3.78
CA CYS A 68 16.78 -19.38 2.57
C CYS A 68 15.53 -20.28 2.57
N ARG A 69 15.65 -21.54 2.98
CA ARG A 69 14.50 -22.46 3.11
C ARG A 69 13.48 -21.98 4.12
N ARG A 70 13.92 -21.50 5.29
CA ARG A 70 13.03 -20.95 6.33
C ARG A 70 12.34 -19.66 5.88
N MET A 71 13.08 -18.78 5.20
CA MET A 71 12.54 -17.55 4.60
C MET A 71 11.45 -17.88 3.57
N ALA A 72 11.74 -18.84 2.66
CA ALA A 72 10.79 -19.28 1.65
C ALA A 72 9.53 -19.94 2.25
N ALA A 73 9.69 -20.79 3.26
CA ALA A 73 8.57 -21.44 3.95
C ALA A 73 7.62 -20.43 4.61
N ARG A 74 8.16 -19.33 5.16
CA ARG A 74 7.36 -18.23 5.74
C ARG A 74 6.96 -17.16 4.73
N ARG A 75 7.40 -17.27 3.47
CA ARG A 75 7.21 -16.26 2.41
C ARG A 75 7.69 -14.86 2.82
N VAL A 76 8.80 -14.80 3.56
CA VAL A 76 9.45 -13.55 3.97
C VAL A 76 10.75 -13.35 3.19
N ASP A 77 11.14 -12.10 3.00
CA ASP A 77 12.33 -11.67 2.27
C ASP A 77 13.44 -11.12 3.19
N ALA A 78 13.21 -11.14 4.51
CA ALA A 78 14.18 -10.80 5.54
C ALA A 78 14.04 -11.69 6.79
N VAL A 79 15.17 -11.92 7.46
CA VAL A 79 15.26 -12.71 8.70
C VAL A 79 16.16 -12.02 9.71
N LEU A 80 15.76 -12.05 10.97
CA LEU A 80 16.53 -11.54 12.10
C LEU A 80 17.43 -12.63 12.68
N LEU A 81 18.64 -12.23 13.06
CA LEU A 81 19.68 -13.13 13.52
C LEU A 81 19.97 -12.88 14.99
N THR A 82 20.01 -13.95 15.77
CA THR A 82 20.35 -13.90 17.19
C THR A 82 21.67 -14.60 17.48
N ASP A 83 22.44 -14.03 18.39
CA ASP A 83 23.66 -14.63 18.92
C ASP A 83 23.36 -15.79 19.90
N SER A 84 24.40 -16.33 20.52
CA SER A 84 24.29 -17.39 21.54
C SER A 84 23.52 -16.97 22.81
N ASN A 85 23.37 -15.66 23.06
CA ASN A 85 22.61 -15.12 24.19
C ASN A 85 21.16 -14.79 23.81
N ALA A 86 20.71 -15.22 22.62
CA ALA A 86 19.41 -14.88 22.05
C ALA A 86 19.20 -13.37 21.82
N LEU A 87 20.26 -12.57 21.73
CA LEU A 87 20.20 -11.14 21.44
C LEU A 87 20.28 -10.89 19.94
N LEU A 88 19.52 -9.90 19.45
CA LEU A 88 19.56 -9.47 18.05
C LEU A 88 20.97 -8.98 17.69
N CYS A 89 21.65 -9.69 16.78
CA CYS A 89 23.00 -9.35 16.33
C CYS A 89 23.07 -8.97 14.84
N GLY A 90 22.03 -9.29 14.06
CA GLY A 90 22.04 -9.02 12.62
C GLY A 90 20.68 -9.16 11.92
N ILE A 91 20.66 -8.74 10.67
CA ILE A 91 19.57 -8.97 9.71
C ILE A 91 20.17 -9.54 8.42
N LEU A 92 19.46 -10.48 7.79
CA LEU A 92 19.78 -10.99 6.47
C LEU A 92 18.57 -10.82 5.56
N THR A 93 18.81 -10.28 4.36
CA THR A 93 17.75 -10.03 3.35
C THR A 93 18.00 -10.81 2.05
N ASP A 94 16.98 -10.92 1.22
CA ASP A 94 17.07 -11.43 -0.16
C ASP A 94 18.20 -10.73 -0.97
N LYS A 95 18.35 -9.42 -0.80
CA LYS A 95 19.42 -8.62 -1.43
C LYS A 95 20.80 -9.09 -0.98
N ASP A 96 20.99 -9.33 0.31
CA ASP A 96 22.28 -9.82 0.84
C ASP A 96 22.61 -11.21 0.29
N ILE A 97 21.61 -12.09 0.17
CA ILE A 97 21.77 -13.41 -0.45
C ILE A 97 22.21 -13.27 -1.91
N ALA A 98 21.53 -12.43 -2.71
CA ALA A 98 21.89 -12.22 -4.10
C ALA A 98 23.32 -11.69 -4.28
N ILE A 99 23.70 -10.64 -3.54
CA ILE A 99 24.95 -9.90 -3.81
C ILE A 99 26.16 -10.35 -2.98
N ARG A 100 25.95 -10.93 -1.78
CA ARG A 100 27.05 -11.36 -0.89
C ARG A 100 27.28 -12.86 -0.94
N VAL A 101 26.30 -13.64 -1.41
CA VAL A 101 26.40 -15.10 -1.52
C VAL A 101 26.47 -15.52 -2.98
N ILE A 102 25.40 -15.32 -3.74
CA ILE A 102 25.30 -15.83 -5.13
C ILE A 102 26.32 -15.16 -6.04
N ALA A 103 26.36 -13.83 -6.06
CA ALA A 103 27.31 -13.09 -6.89
C ALA A 103 28.79 -13.38 -6.56
N LYS A 104 29.07 -13.84 -5.32
CA LYS A 104 30.41 -14.19 -4.83
C LYS A 104 30.68 -15.70 -4.85
N GLU A 105 29.74 -16.50 -5.35
CA GLU A 105 29.88 -17.95 -5.50
C GLU A 105 30.24 -18.66 -4.19
N LEU A 106 29.67 -18.18 -3.07
CA LEU A 106 29.88 -18.82 -1.77
C LEU A 106 29.09 -20.12 -1.65
N ASN A 107 29.67 -21.14 -1.01
CA ASN A 107 28.97 -22.39 -0.70
C ASN A 107 27.81 -22.12 0.28
N LEU A 108 26.58 -22.41 -0.16
CA LEU A 108 25.34 -22.14 0.57
C LEU A 108 25.19 -22.99 1.84
N GLU A 109 25.71 -24.22 1.83
CA GLU A 109 25.58 -25.19 2.93
C GLU A 109 26.61 -24.94 4.03
N GLU A 110 27.83 -24.56 3.65
CA GLU A 110 28.95 -24.35 4.59
C GLU A 110 29.03 -22.92 5.15
N THR A 111 28.52 -21.93 4.41
CA THR A 111 28.60 -20.53 4.82
C THR A 111 27.53 -20.22 5.86
N PRO A 112 27.89 -19.83 7.10
CA PRO A 112 26.91 -19.37 8.08
C PRO A 112 26.43 -17.94 7.74
N VAL A 113 25.17 -17.66 8.08
CA VAL A 113 24.55 -16.34 7.86
C VAL A 113 25.31 -15.20 8.54
N SER A 114 25.99 -15.43 9.67
CA SER A 114 26.84 -14.45 10.35
C SER A 114 27.97 -13.87 9.49
N LYS A 115 28.42 -14.56 8.43
CA LYS A 115 29.45 -14.07 7.50
C LYS A 115 28.89 -13.10 6.46
N VAL A 116 27.59 -13.14 6.19
CA VAL A 116 26.95 -12.36 5.10
C VAL A 116 25.87 -11.40 5.59
N MET A 117 25.47 -11.47 6.85
CA MET A 117 24.48 -10.58 7.45
C MET A 117 24.90 -9.11 7.51
N THR A 118 23.92 -8.22 7.59
CA THR A 118 24.14 -6.86 8.06
C THR A 118 24.13 -6.85 9.59
N ARG A 119 25.27 -6.48 10.19
CA ARG A 119 25.45 -6.43 11.66
C ARG A 119 24.81 -5.19 12.24
N ASN A 120 24.34 -5.28 13.48
CA ASN A 120 23.79 -4.16 14.25
C ASN A 120 22.73 -3.37 13.46
N PRO A 121 21.63 -4.01 13.01
CA PRO A 121 20.61 -3.33 12.22
C PRO A 121 19.98 -2.18 13.02
N VAL A 122 19.71 -1.07 12.33
CA VAL A 122 18.88 0.02 12.87
C VAL A 122 17.52 -0.57 13.21
N PHE A 123 16.95 -0.21 14.36
CA PHE A 123 15.63 -0.66 14.81
C PHE A 123 14.77 0.52 15.28
N VAL A 124 13.49 0.26 15.51
CA VAL A 124 12.55 1.21 16.14
C VAL A 124 11.83 0.55 17.29
N LEU A 125 11.31 1.39 18.20
CA LEU A 125 10.43 0.92 19.26
C LEU A 125 9.00 0.78 18.73
N SER A 126 8.20 -0.09 19.36
CA SER A 126 6.80 -0.29 18.94
C SER A 126 5.94 0.98 19.01
N ASP A 127 6.29 1.93 19.89
CA ASP A 127 5.64 3.21 20.10
C ASP A 127 6.21 4.33 19.21
N THR A 128 7.28 4.08 18.46
CA THR A 128 7.81 5.02 17.46
C THR A 128 6.74 5.35 16.42
N LEU A 129 6.71 6.60 15.96
CA LEU A 129 5.77 7.04 14.91
C LEU A 129 6.04 6.30 13.59
N ALA A 130 4.97 5.91 12.90
CA ALA A 130 5.07 5.22 11.60
C ALA A 130 5.82 6.06 10.56
N VAL A 131 5.63 7.38 10.57
CA VAL A 131 6.32 8.33 9.69
C VAL A 131 7.82 8.39 9.99
N GLU A 132 8.20 8.41 11.27
CA GLU A 132 9.62 8.39 11.65
C GLU A 132 10.28 7.08 11.21
N ALA A 133 9.58 5.95 11.36
CA ALA A 133 10.06 4.65 10.88
C ALA A 133 10.25 4.63 9.35
N LEU A 134 9.29 5.20 8.60
CA LEU A 134 9.39 5.34 7.14
C LEU A 134 10.57 6.24 6.74
N GLN A 135 10.78 7.37 7.42
CA GLN A 135 11.92 8.26 7.17
C GLN A 135 13.25 7.54 7.41
N LYS A 136 13.36 6.75 8.49
CA LYS A 136 14.54 5.92 8.78
C LYS A 136 14.84 4.93 7.65
N MET A 137 13.81 4.26 7.12
CA MET A 137 13.94 3.35 5.98
C MET A 137 14.43 4.06 4.70
N ILE A 138 13.86 5.22 4.39
CA ILE A 138 14.21 6.01 3.21
C ILE A 138 15.66 6.52 3.30
N GLN A 139 16.01 7.17 4.42
CA GLN A 139 17.35 7.72 4.64
C GLN A 139 18.41 6.62 4.69
N GLY A 140 18.10 5.51 5.35
CA GLY A 140 18.98 4.36 5.46
C GLY A 140 19.02 3.46 4.22
N LYS A 141 18.16 3.70 3.23
CA LYS A 141 18.03 2.91 2.00
C LYS A 141 17.81 1.42 2.25
N PHE A 142 16.99 1.11 3.25
CA PHE A 142 16.59 -0.26 3.60
C PHE A 142 15.07 -0.37 3.72
N ARG A 143 14.54 -1.56 3.43
CA ARG A 143 13.08 -1.82 3.42
C ARG A 143 12.57 -2.43 4.72
N HIS A 144 13.47 -3.02 5.51
CA HIS A 144 13.13 -3.81 6.67
C HIS A 144 13.69 -3.17 7.93
N LEU A 145 12.86 -3.05 8.96
CA LEU A 145 13.21 -2.41 10.21
C LEU A 145 12.73 -3.29 11.38
N PRO A 146 13.65 -3.88 12.17
CA PRO A 146 13.30 -4.58 13.39
C PRO A 146 12.50 -3.68 14.35
N VAL A 147 11.49 -4.26 14.98
CA VAL A 147 10.64 -3.57 15.96
C VAL A 147 10.86 -4.19 17.33
N VAL A 148 11.31 -3.36 18.26
CA VAL A 148 11.69 -3.75 19.62
C VAL A 148 10.64 -3.27 20.62
N GLU A 149 10.27 -4.12 21.57
CA GLU A 149 9.40 -3.80 22.71
C GLU A 149 10.03 -4.42 23.96
N ASN A 150 10.19 -3.64 25.04
CA ASN A 150 10.80 -4.08 26.30
C ASN A 150 12.20 -4.72 26.16
N GLY A 151 12.98 -4.33 25.15
CA GLY A 151 14.32 -4.87 24.89
C GLY A 151 14.32 -6.18 24.07
N GLU A 152 13.16 -6.69 23.68
CA GLU A 152 13.01 -7.87 22.84
C GLU A 152 12.53 -7.51 21.44
N VAL A 153 12.94 -8.30 20.43
CA VAL A 153 12.44 -8.10 19.06
C VAL A 153 11.11 -8.81 18.87
N VAL A 154 10.06 -8.04 18.61
CA VAL A 154 8.68 -8.54 18.51
C VAL A 154 8.26 -8.75 17.06
N ALA A 155 8.69 -7.87 16.16
CA ALA A 155 8.22 -7.86 14.78
C ALA A 155 9.26 -7.30 13.80
N LEU A 156 8.96 -7.45 12.51
CA LEU A 156 9.69 -6.83 11.42
C LEU A 156 8.74 -5.92 10.65
N LEU A 157 9.08 -4.63 10.57
CA LEU A 157 8.35 -3.65 9.76
C LEU A 157 8.94 -3.63 8.36
N ASP A 158 8.08 -3.74 7.35
CA ASP A 158 8.40 -3.60 5.93
C ASP A 158 7.91 -2.25 5.43
N ILE A 159 8.70 -1.57 4.59
CA ILE A 159 8.32 -0.30 3.94
C ILE A 159 6.97 -0.39 3.21
N ALA A 160 6.65 -1.54 2.63
CA ALA A 160 5.37 -1.78 1.98
C ALA A 160 4.22 -1.59 2.96
N LYS A 161 4.37 -2.00 4.22
CA LYS A 161 3.33 -1.81 5.26
C LYS A 161 3.14 -0.35 5.60
N CYS A 162 4.21 0.44 5.67
CA CYS A 162 4.12 1.88 5.85
C CYS A 162 3.37 2.52 4.69
N LEU A 163 3.74 2.18 3.45
CA LEU A 163 3.13 2.73 2.25
C LEU A 163 1.65 2.35 2.12
N TYR A 164 1.30 1.09 2.39
CA TYR A 164 -0.07 0.59 2.24
C TYR A 164 -1.00 1.20 3.29
N ASP A 165 -0.51 1.38 4.53
CA ASP A 165 -1.25 2.13 5.54
C ASP A 165 -1.47 3.57 5.09
N ALA A 166 -0.46 4.18 4.49
CA ALA A 166 -0.51 5.57 4.06
C ALA A 166 -1.50 5.77 2.90
N ILE A 167 -1.42 4.96 1.83
CA ILE A 167 -2.33 4.99 0.68
C ILE A 167 -3.78 4.73 1.13
N ALA A 168 -4.02 3.65 1.87
CA ALA A 168 -5.37 3.30 2.32
C ALA A 168 -5.98 4.40 3.20
N ARG A 169 -5.16 5.17 3.93
CA ARG A 169 -5.61 6.30 4.73
C ARG A 169 -5.88 7.54 3.90
N MET A 170 -5.05 7.82 2.89
CA MET A 170 -5.33 8.88 1.91
C MET A 170 -6.65 8.63 1.19
N GLU A 171 -6.90 7.40 0.74
CA GLU A 171 -8.14 7.00 0.07
C GLU A 171 -9.35 7.20 1.00
N ARG A 172 -9.28 6.68 2.23
CA ARG A 172 -10.32 6.89 3.24
C ARG A 172 -10.51 8.37 3.61
N ALA A 173 -9.43 9.16 3.63
CA ALA A 173 -9.49 10.59 3.87
C ALA A 173 -10.15 11.33 2.71
N ALA A 174 -9.92 10.90 1.46
CA ALA A 174 -10.56 11.46 0.28
C ALA A 174 -12.04 11.08 0.21
N GLU A 175 -12.40 9.84 0.56
CA GLU A 175 -13.79 9.38 0.68
C GLU A 175 -14.54 10.11 1.78
N LYS A 176 -13.97 10.18 2.99
CA LYS A 176 -14.51 10.99 4.09
C LYS A 176 -14.45 12.48 3.78
N GLY A 177 -13.48 12.93 2.97
CA GLY A 177 -13.35 14.29 2.46
C GLY A 177 -14.53 14.69 1.59
N LYS A 178 -15.09 13.77 0.80
CA LYS A 178 -16.39 13.99 0.12
C LYS A 178 -17.53 14.21 1.13
N ALA A 179 -17.49 13.57 2.30
CA ALA A 179 -18.41 13.82 3.40
C ALA A 179 -18.09 15.10 4.21
N ILE A 180 -16.82 15.51 4.30
CA ILE A 180 -16.38 16.77 4.91
C ILE A 180 -16.74 17.96 4.01
N VAL A 181 -16.69 17.84 2.68
CA VAL A 181 -17.21 18.85 1.76
C VAL A 181 -18.71 19.10 2.00
N ALA A 182 -19.49 18.04 2.26
CA ALA A 182 -20.89 18.16 2.66
C ALA A 182 -21.08 18.76 4.08
N ALA A 183 -20.10 18.62 4.98
CA ALA A 183 -20.12 19.23 6.32
C ALA A 183 -19.59 20.67 6.35
N VAL A 184 -18.69 21.04 5.43
CA VAL A 184 -18.05 22.36 5.30
C VAL A 184 -19.01 23.39 4.70
N GLU A 185 -20.00 22.98 3.91
CA GLU A 185 -21.15 23.84 3.55
C GLU A 185 -21.89 24.39 4.80
N GLY A 186 -21.81 23.69 5.94
CA GLY A 186 -22.34 24.16 7.22
C GLY A 186 -21.42 25.11 8.00
N VAL A 187 -20.12 25.13 7.69
CA VAL A 187 -19.08 25.88 8.44
C VAL A 187 -18.72 27.22 7.78
N GLU A 188 -19.02 27.42 6.50
CA GLU A 188 -18.83 28.71 5.80
C GLU A 188 -19.63 29.88 6.41
N LYS A 189 -20.55 29.63 7.34
CA LYS A 189 -21.24 30.69 8.09
C LYS A 189 -20.42 31.36 9.19
N ASN A 190 -19.29 30.79 9.62
CA ASN A 190 -18.59 31.24 10.84
C ASN A 190 -17.14 31.74 10.64
N TRP A 191 -16.57 31.65 9.44
CA TRP A 191 -15.21 32.17 9.20
C TRP A 191 -15.21 33.20 8.07
N GLY A 192 -14.94 34.46 8.45
CA GLY A 192 -15.04 35.63 7.59
C GLY A 192 -14.22 35.52 6.30
N SER A 193 -14.91 35.82 5.21
CA SER A 193 -14.45 36.29 3.90
C SER A 193 -12.95 36.62 3.75
N SER A 194 -12.16 35.75 3.13
CA SER A 194 -11.03 36.14 2.26
C SER A 194 -10.29 34.98 1.57
N VAL A 195 -10.98 33.95 1.06
CA VAL A 195 -10.44 33.14 -0.05
C VAL A 195 -11.62 32.76 -0.95
N SER A 196 -11.62 33.27 -2.18
CA SER A 196 -12.72 33.05 -3.12
C SER A 196 -12.69 31.61 -3.66
N GLY A 197 -13.64 30.78 -3.24
CA GLY A 197 -14.07 29.55 -3.91
C GLY A 197 -13.65 28.23 -3.24
N PRO A 198 -14.60 27.33 -2.90
CA PRO A 198 -14.34 26.08 -2.16
C PRO A 198 -13.46 25.04 -2.87
N ASN A 199 -13.20 25.19 -4.18
CA ASN A 199 -12.46 24.19 -4.97
C ASN A 199 -10.98 24.54 -5.24
N THR A 200 -10.55 25.79 -5.04
CA THR A 200 -9.19 26.22 -5.45
C THR A 200 -8.06 25.60 -4.62
N PHE A 201 -8.32 25.37 -3.33
CA PHE A 201 -7.33 24.77 -2.43
C PHE A 201 -7.09 23.29 -2.76
N ILE A 202 -8.16 22.51 -2.95
CA ILE A 202 -8.07 21.08 -3.27
C ILE A 202 -7.46 20.88 -4.66
N ASP A 203 -7.82 21.72 -5.64
CA ASP A 203 -7.24 21.66 -6.99
C ASP A 203 -5.76 22.06 -7.00
N ALA A 204 -5.36 23.10 -6.25
CA ALA A 204 -3.94 23.46 -6.12
C ALA A 204 -3.12 22.39 -5.40
N LEU A 205 -3.70 21.73 -4.40
CA LEU A 205 -3.08 20.63 -3.67
C LEU A 205 -3.00 19.37 -4.55
N ARG A 206 -4.03 19.09 -5.35
CA ARG A 206 -4.02 18.02 -6.36
C ARG A 206 -2.95 18.26 -7.44
N GLU A 207 -2.88 19.46 -8.00
CA GLU A 207 -1.86 19.84 -8.98
C GLU A 207 -0.43 19.86 -8.43
N ARG A 208 -0.24 19.96 -7.11
CA ARG A 208 1.09 19.97 -6.46
C ARG A 208 1.55 18.60 -5.99
N ILE A 209 0.61 17.73 -5.60
CA ILE A 209 0.90 16.38 -5.11
C ILE A 209 0.93 15.34 -6.24
N PHE A 210 0.07 15.48 -7.24
CA PHE A 210 -0.14 14.45 -8.27
C PHE A 210 0.52 14.75 -9.62
N LYS A 211 1.16 15.91 -9.77
CA LYS A 211 1.77 16.34 -11.04
C LYS A 211 3.21 15.90 -11.30
N PRO A 212 4.10 15.67 -10.30
CA PRO A 212 5.41 15.17 -10.66
C PRO A 212 5.26 13.74 -11.20
N SER A 213 5.55 13.60 -12.48
CA SER A 213 5.66 12.32 -13.17
C SER A 213 6.99 11.67 -12.86
N LEU A 214 7.12 10.38 -13.18
CA LEU A 214 8.37 9.65 -13.03
C LEU A 214 9.53 10.35 -13.76
N SER A 215 9.28 11.02 -14.89
CA SER A 215 10.30 11.83 -15.60
C SER A 215 11.01 12.87 -14.73
N THR A 216 10.38 13.37 -13.66
CA THR A 216 11.00 14.32 -12.71
C THR A 216 11.98 13.67 -11.73
N VAL A 217 11.86 12.35 -11.56
CA VAL A 217 12.64 11.52 -10.62
C VAL A 217 13.73 10.75 -11.36
N LEU A 218 13.49 10.45 -12.63
CA LEU A 218 14.46 9.81 -13.50
C LEU A 218 15.63 10.77 -13.75
N SER A 219 16.76 10.49 -13.12
CA SER A 219 18.03 11.12 -13.48
C SER A 219 18.45 10.70 -14.89
N GLU A 220 19.20 11.55 -15.60
CA GLU A 220 19.81 11.26 -16.92
C GLU A 220 20.74 10.03 -16.90
N HIS A 221 21.06 9.48 -15.72
CA HIS A 221 21.92 8.31 -15.52
C HIS A 221 21.25 7.22 -14.68
N SER A 222 19.93 7.08 -14.78
CA SER A 222 19.18 6.03 -14.08
C SER A 222 19.76 4.67 -14.44
N LYS A 223 20.44 4.03 -13.49
CA LYS A 223 21.15 2.77 -13.70
C LYS A 223 20.14 1.66 -13.95
N LEU A 224 20.22 1.03 -15.11
CA LEU A 224 19.42 -0.12 -15.50
C LEU A 224 20.34 -1.33 -15.67
N ILE A 225 19.97 -2.47 -15.10
CA ILE A 225 20.58 -3.75 -15.46
C ILE A 225 19.69 -4.43 -16.47
N THR A 226 20.20 -4.58 -17.68
CA THR A 226 19.54 -5.33 -18.76
C THR A 226 20.20 -6.70 -18.93
N ILE A 227 19.37 -7.74 -19.01
CA ILE A 227 19.79 -9.13 -19.21
C ILE A 227 18.96 -9.82 -20.30
N SER A 228 19.57 -10.80 -20.95
CA SER A 228 18.91 -11.69 -21.92
C SER A 228 18.08 -12.77 -21.19
N PRO A 229 16.99 -13.30 -21.79
CA PRO A 229 16.28 -14.47 -21.26
C PRO A 229 17.18 -15.68 -20.99
N SER A 230 18.23 -15.85 -21.82
CA SER A 230 19.21 -16.93 -21.75
C SER A 230 20.36 -16.67 -20.78
N ASP A 231 20.50 -15.45 -20.23
CA ASP A 231 21.51 -15.15 -19.21
C ASP A 231 21.28 -16.03 -17.97
N THR A 232 22.34 -16.36 -17.25
CA THR A 232 22.26 -17.18 -16.04
C THR A 232 21.92 -16.32 -14.82
N VAL A 233 21.26 -16.91 -13.82
CA VAL A 233 20.97 -16.23 -12.55
C VAL A 233 22.24 -15.70 -11.89
N LEU A 234 23.35 -16.45 -11.95
CA LEU A 234 24.65 -16.02 -11.43
C LEU A 234 25.17 -14.76 -12.14
N SER A 235 25.08 -14.71 -13.47
CA SER A 235 25.49 -13.52 -14.23
C SER A 235 24.64 -12.31 -13.88
N ALA A 236 23.33 -12.50 -13.70
CA ALA A 236 22.41 -11.45 -13.26
C ALA A 236 22.75 -10.98 -11.83
N ALA A 237 23.05 -11.89 -10.90
CA ALA A 237 23.46 -11.54 -9.54
C ALA A 237 24.79 -10.75 -9.51
N LYS A 238 25.75 -11.10 -10.38
CA LYS A 238 27.02 -10.36 -10.55
C LYS A 238 26.76 -8.93 -11.05
N LYS A 239 25.89 -8.75 -12.05
CA LYS A 239 25.43 -7.42 -12.49
C LYS A 239 24.72 -6.66 -11.36
N MET A 240 23.86 -7.31 -10.58
CA MET A 240 23.21 -6.70 -9.40
C MET A 240 24.23 -6.17 -8.37
N LEU A 241 25.28 -6.94 -8.10
CA LEU A 241 26.37 -6.52 -7.21
C LEU A 241 27.15 -5.32 -7.79
N GLU A 242 27.54 -5.39 -9.07
CA GLU A 242 28.32 -4.34 -9.75
C GLU A 242 27.59 -2.99 -9.76
N TYR A 243 26.32 -3.00 -10.18
CA TYR A 243 25.51 -1.78 -10.29
C TYR A 243 24.85 -1.38 -8.96
N ARG A 244 24.98 -2.22 -7.91
CA ARG A 244 24.37 -2.06 -6.58
C ARG A 244 22.85 -1.99 -6.59
N LEU A 245 22.21 -2.69 -7.53
CA LEU A 245 20.76 -2.80 -7.65
C LEU A 245 20.26 -4.15 -7.13
N SER A 246 18.95 -4.25 -6.89
CA SER A 246 18.29 -5.47 -6.37
C SER A 246 17.40 -6.16 -7.41
N CYS A 247 17.38 -5.66 -8.64
CA CYS A 247 16.62 -6.22 -9.74
C CYS A 247 17.34 -6.01 -11.09
N ALA A 248 16.95 -6.81 -12.07
CA ALA A 248 17.39 -6.74 -13.45
C ALA A 248 16.19 -6.90 -14.37
N ILE A 249 16.10 -6.06 -15.41
CA ILE A 249 15.06 -6.18 -16.43
C ILE A 249 15.52 -7.17 -17.50
N VAL A 250 14.63 -8.08 -17.86
CA VAL A 250 14.83 -9.02 -18.96
C VAL A 250 14.22 -8.40 -20.20
N THR A 251 15.03 -8.18 -21.22
CA THR A 251 14.58 -7.55 -22.47
C THR A 251 14.87 -8.42 -23.67
N GLU A 252 13.98 -8.33 -24.66
CA GLU A 252 14.17 -8.87 -26.00
C GLU A 252 13.81 -7.75 -26.98
N GLU A 253 14.69 -7.44 -27.93
CA GLU A 253 14.52 -6.29 -28.84
C GLU A 253 14.23 -4.96 -28.12
N ASN A 254 14.91 -4.72 -26.99
CA ASN A 254 14.75 -3.55 -26.12
C ASN A 254 13.38 -3.42 -25.42
N LYS A 255 12.48 -4.40 -25.57
CA LYS A 255 11.17 -4.43 -24.90
C LYS A 255 11.21 -5.27 -23.63
N PRO A 256 10.45 -4.91 -22.58
CA PRO A 256 10.42 -5.67 -21.33
C PRO A 256 9.69 -7.01 -21.54
N LYS A 257 10.41 -8.11 -21.33
CA LYS A 257 9.86 -9.49 -21.36
C LYS A 257 9.64 -10.04 -19.95
N GLY A 258 10.47 -9.61 -19.01
CA GLY A 258 10.46 -10.11 -17.64
C GLY A 258 11.24 -9.22 -16.69
N ILE A 259 11.11 -9.49 -15.39
CA ILE A 259 11.96 -8.88 -14.35
C ILE A 259 12.46 -9.97 -13.41
N LEU A 260 13.74 -9.91 -13.04
CA LEU A 260 14.34 -10.76 -12.03
C LEU A 260 14.73 -9.91 -10.82
N THR A 261 14.24 -10.26 -9.64
CA THR A 261 14.58 -9.59 -8.38
C THR A 261 15.40 -10.50 -7.45
N SER A 262 16.07 -9.92 -6.45
CA SER A 262 16.76 -10.70 -5.41
C SER A 262 15.82 -11.68 -4.69
N LYS A 263 14.53 -11.33 -4.54
CA LYS A 263 13.49 -12.21 -3.99
C LYS A 263 13.28 -13.45 -4.86
N ASP A 264 13.30 -13.30 -6.18
CA ASP A 264 13.13 -14.43 -7.10
C ASP A 264 14.31 -15.40 -7.03
N ILE A 265 15.54 -14.87 -6.88
CA ILE A 265 16.75 -15.68 -6.66
C ILE A 265 16.58 -16.53 -5.39
N LEU A 266 16.12 -15.95 -4.28
CA LEU A 266 15.88 -16.70 -3.05
C LEU A 266 14.76 -17.74 -3.24
N MET A 267 13.58 -17.29 -3.70
CA MET A 267 12.34 -18.07 -3.65
C MET A 267 12.24 -19.13 -4.75
N ARG A 268 12.76 -18.85 -5.95
CA ARG A 268 12.59 -19.69 -7.15
C ARG A 268 13.87 -20.41 -7.57
N VAL A 269 15.03 -20.01 -7.06
CA VAL A 269 16.32 -20.67 -7.37
C VAL A 269 16.80 -21.45 -6.15
N ILE A 270 17.21 -20.76 -5.08
CA ILE A 270 17.83 -21.41 -3.91
C ILE A 270 16.84 -22.33 -3.20
N ALA A 271 15.64 -21.83 -2.88
CA ALA A 271 14.62 -22.61 -2.19
C ALA A 271 14.07 -23.79 -3.02
N GLN A 272 14.33 -23.80 -4.33
CA GLN A 272 13.95 -24.87 -5.27
C GLN A 272 15.14 -25.79 -5.62
N ASN A 273 16.29 -25.64 -4.95
CA ASN A 273 17.51 -26.41 -5.21
C ASN A 273 18.02 -26.30 -6.66
N LEU A 274 17.78 -25.16 -7.31
CA LEU A 274 18.32 -24.89 -8.63
C LEU A 274 19.72 -24.27 -8.53
N GLN A 275 20.58 -24.60 -9.48
CA GLN A 275 21.95 -24.10 -9.54
C GLN A 275 21.99 -22.73 -10.24
N PRO A 276 22.47 -21.65 -9.59
CA PRO A 276 22.43 -20.29 -10.15
C PRO A 276 23.28 -20.09 -11.41
N ASP A 277 24.35 -20.86 -11.56
CA ASP A 277 25.31 -20.79 -12.67
C ASP A 277 24.76 -21.36 -14.00
N THR A 278 23.80 -22.28 -13.91
CA THR A 278 23.22 -22.99 -15.07
C THR A 278 21.74 -22.67 -15.28
N THR A 279 21.06 -22.12 -14.28
CA THR A 279 19.64 -21.77 -14.40
C THR A 279 19.48 -20.50 -15.25
N PRO A 280 18.76 -20.57 -16.38
CA PRO A 280 18.48 -19.40 -17.20
C PRO A 280 17.46 -18.50 -16.50
N VAL A 281 17.60 -17.19 -16.68
CA VAL A 281 16.75 -16.17 -16.06
C VAL A 281 15.29 -16.36 -16.46
N GLU A 282 14.99 -16.71 -17.70
CA GLU A 282 13.61 -16.87 -18.18
C GLU A 282 12.80 -17.92 -17.43
N LYS A 283 13.47 -18.91 -16.82
CA LYS A 283 12.84 -19.96 -16.02
C LYS A 283 12.31 -19.46 -14.67
N VAL A 284 12.88 -18.37 -14.16
CA VAL A 284 12.64 -17.90 -12.77
C VAL A 284 12.25 -16.44 -12.67
N MET A 285 12.33 -15.67 -13.76
CA MET A 285 11.85 -14.29 -13.82
C MET A 285 10.33 -14.21 -13.63
N THR A 286 9.86 -13.03 -13.23
CA THR A 286 8.44 -12.69 -13.35
C THR A 286 8.18 -12.23 -14.79
N PRO A 287 7.41 -12.96 -15.61
CA PRO A 287 7.16 -12.60 -17.00
C PRO A 287 6.18 -11.42 -17.09
N ASN A 288 6.28 -10.64 -18.16
CA ASN A 288 5.39 -9.52 -18.48
C ASN A 288 5.16 -8.58 -17.27
N PRO A 289 6.23 -7.97 -16.71
CA PRO A 289 6.09 -7.10 -15.56
C PRO A 289 5.20 -5.91 -15.92
N GLU A 290 4.43 -5.45 -14.94
CA GLU A 290 3.73 -4.18 -15.08
C GLU A 290 4.73 -3.06 -15.29
N CYS A 291 4.46 -2.17 -16.25
CA CYS A 291 5.35 -1.08 -16.61
C CYS A 291 4.61 0.25 -16.50
N ALA A 292 5.30 1.27 -16.01
CA ALA A 292 4.85 2.65 -16.08
C ALA A 292 5.48 3.38 -17.27
N THR A 293 4.90 4.49 -17.68
CA THR A 293 5.50 5.40 -18.64
C THR A 293 6.26 6.52 -17.92
N VAL A 294 7.15 7.20 -18.63
CA VAL A 294 7.83 8.41 -18.10
C VAL A 294 6.86 9.50 -17.63
N ASP A 295 5.65 9.53 -18.20
CA ASP A 295 4.59 10.49 -17.89
C ASP A 295 3.69 10.02 -16.73
N THR A 296 3.88 8.79 -16.22
CA THR A 296 3.07 8.26 -15.12
C THR A 296 3.30 9.08 -13.85
N PRO A 297 2.25 9.59 -13.19
CA PRO A 297 2.35 10.27 -11.91
C PRO A 297 3.02 9.41 -10.83
N ILE A 298 3.83 10.03 -9.96
CA ILE A 298 4.49 9.34 -8.84
C ILE A 298 3.48 8.60 -7.95
N VAL A 299 2.32 9.21 -7.67
CA VAL A 299 1.28 8.60 -6.83
C VAL A 299 0.67 7.37 -7.49
N ASP A 300 0.39 7.44 -8.80
CA ASP A 300 -0.11 6.30 -9.57
C ASP A 300 0.91 5.15 -9.60
N ALA A 301 2.21 5.48 -9.71
CA ALA A 301 3.27 4.49 -9.60
C ALA A 301 3.31 3.80 -8.22
N LEU A 302 3.08 4.53 -7.13
CA LEU A 302 2.96 3.97 -5.78
C LEU A 302 1.70 3.10 -5.64
N HIS A 303 0.58 3.50 -6.26
CA HIS A 303 -0.65 2.70 -6.30
C HIS A 303 -0.46 1.40 -7.08
N ASN A 304 0.18 1.45 -8.25
CA ASN A 304 0.51 0.26 -9.03
C ASN A 304 1.39 -0.72 -8.23
N MET A 305 2.42 -0.21 -7.53
CA MET A 305 3.23 -1.01 -6.61
C MET A 305 2.42 -1.61 -5.45
N HIS A 306 1.45 -0.87 -4.91
CA HIS A 306 0.55 -1.34 -3.88
C HIS A 306 -0.34 -2.48 -4.38
N ASP A 307 -1.10 -2.25 -5.44
CA ASP A 307 -2.10 -3.17 -5.95
C ASP A 307 -1.46 -4.43 -6.54
N GLY A 308 -0.36 -4.26 -7.27
CA GLY A 308 0.41 -5.33 -7.86
C GLY A 308 1.32 -6.09 -6.88
N LYS A 309 1.46 -5.62 -5.62
CA LYS A 309 2.29 -6.22 -4.57
C LYS A 309 3.75 -6.39 -4.98
N PHE A 310 4.29 -5.41 -5.69
CA PHE A 310 5.68 -5.36 -6.12
C PHE A 310 6.30 -4.02 -5.70
N LEU A 311 7.62 -4.00 -5.55
CA LEU A 311 8.36 -2.81 -5.08
C LEU A 311 9.35 -2.29 -6.11
N HIS A 312 9.33 -2.84 -7.32
CA HIS A 312 10.14 -2.46 -8.47
C HIS A 312 9.21 -2.28 -9.66
N LEU A 313 9.33 -1.15 -10.34
CA LEU A 313 8.46 -0.78 -11.47
C LEU A 313 9.35 -0.36 -12.65
N PRO A 314 9.40 -1.18 -13.71
CA PRO A 314 9.97 -0.78 -14.98
C PRO A 314 9.28 0.46 -15.55
N VAL A 315 10.06 1.37 -16.10
CA VAL A 315 9.59 2.57 -16.78
C VAL A 315 9.98 2.50 -18.24
N VAL A 316 9.01 2.70 -19.13
CA VAL A 316 9.18 2.67 -20.58
C VAL A 316 9.01 4.05 -21.20
N ASP A 317 9.70 4.25 -22.32
CA ASP A 317 9.48 5.39 -23.21
C ASP A 317 8.22 5.20 -24.09
N ARG A 318 8.01 6.13 -25.03
CA ARG A 318 6.86 6.10 -25.97
C ARG A 318 6.95 4.98 -27.00
N ASP A 319 8.14 4.47 -27.26
CA ASP A 319 8.39 3.38 -28.20
C ASP A 319 8.29 2.00 -27.51
N GLY A 320 8.06 1.99 -26.20
CA GLY A 320 7.97 0.78 -25.36
C GLY A 320 9.33 0.24 -24.93
N GLY A 321 10.41 1.00 -25.15
CA GLY A 321 11.75 0.68 -24.69
C GLY A 321 11.91 0.94 -23.20
N VAL A 322 12.62 0.07 -22.49
CA VAL A 322 12.85 0.25 -21.04
C VAL A 322 13.92 1.30 -20.81
N VAL A 323 13.57 2.39 -20.13
CA VAL A 323 14.49 3.49 -19.79
C VAL A 323 15.02 3.41 -18.36
N ALA A 324 14.26 2.82 -17.44
CA ALA A 324 14.65 2.68 -16.05
C ALA A 324 13.87 1.58 -15.33
N VAL A 325 14.34 1.18 -14.15
CA VAL A 325 13.55 0.47 -13.16
C VAL A 325 13.64 1.25 -11.85
N VAL A 326 12.50 1.74 -11.38
CA VAL A 326 12.42 2.50 -10.12
C VAL A 326 11.96 1.59 -9.00
N ASP A 327 12.51 1.78 -7.79
CA ASP A 327 12.08 1.06 -6.61
C ASP A 327 11.23 1.95 -5.68
N VAL A 328 10.49 1.31 -4.79
CA VAL A 328 9.60 1.98 -3.84
C VAL A 328 10.33 3.02 -2.98
N ILE A 329 11.59 2.79 -2.61
CA ILE A 329 12.36 3.74 -1.78
C ILE A 329 12.64 5.00 -2.59
N HIS A 330 13.08 4.83 -3.85
CA HIS A 330 13.38 5.95 -4.73
C HIS A 330 12.13 6.77 -5.05
N ILE A 331 11.01 6.11 -5.39
CA ILE A 331 9.75 6.81 -5.65
C ILE A 331 9.26 7.52 -4.39
N THR A 332 9.29 6.86 -3.22
CA THR A 332 8.86 7.49 -1.95
C THR A 332 9.76 8.65 -1.57
N HIS A 333 11.07 8.52 -1.73
CA HIS A 333 12.01 9.62 -1.50
C HIS A 333 11.73 10.81 -2.43
N ALA A 334 11.48 10.55 -3.70
CA ALA A 334 11.19 11.60 -4.67
C ALA A 334 9.84 12.27 -4.40
N ALA A 335 8.82 11.51 -4.00
CA ALA A 335 7.55 12.05 -3.54
C ALA A 335 7.75 13.03 -2.38
N VAL A 336 8.67 12.73 -1.45
CA VAL A 336 9.02 13.61 -0.32
C VAL A 336 9.88 14.81 -0.78
N ALA A 337 10.86 14.58 -1.66
CA ALA A 337 11.84 15.59 -2.07
C ALA A 337 11.29 16.62 -3.08
N THR A 338 10.45 16.21 -4.03
CA THR A 338 9.85 17.11 -5.03
C THR A 338 8.98 18.18 -4.36
N VAL A 339 8.46 17.90 -3.17
CA VAL A 339 7.74 18.89 -2.35
C VAL A 339 8.68 19.91 -1.72
N GLY A 340 9.92 19.51 -1.39
CA GLY A 340 10.91 20.39 -0.74
C GLY A 340 11.57 21.40 -1.69
N ASN A 341 11.50 21.19 -3.01
CA ASN A 341 12.32 21.94 -3.98
C ASN A 341 11.54 22.83 -4.97
N THR A 342 10.22 22.96 -4.84
CA THR A 342 9.41 23.91 -5.64
C THR A 342 9.41 25.30 -5.01
N GLY A 343 10.18 26.22 -5.61
CA GLY A 343 10.57 27.51 -5.04
C GLY A 343 9.47 28.55 -4.77
N GLY A 344 9.81 29.48 -3.86
CA GLY A 344 9.20 30.81 -3.73
C GLY A 344 8.48 31.12 -2.41
N ILE A 345 8.17 30.13 -1.58
CA ILE A 345 7.50 30.30 -0.29
C ILE A 345 8.23 29.42 0.73
N ASN A 346 8.49 29.95 1.94
CA ASN A 346 9.30 29.33 3.00
C ASN A 346 9.25 27.79 3.00
N THR A 347 10.41 27.18 2.81
CA THR A 347 10.67 25.75 2.66
C THR A 347 10.08 24.91 3.80
N GLU A 348 10.00 25.47 5.00
CA GLU A 348 9.37 24.83 6.15
C GLU A 348 7.85 24.66 5.96
N ALA A 349 7.11 25.63 5.44
CA ALA A 349 5.65 25.56 5.37
C ALA A 349 5.12 24.53 4.36
N THR A 350 5.88 24.24 3.29
CA THR A 350 5.45 23.32 2.21
C THR A 350 5.94 21.88 2.45
N ALA A 351 7.17 21.71 2.96
CA ALA A 351 7.61 20.43 3.52
C ALA A 351 6.70 20.04 4.69
N ASN A 352 6.33 21.01 5.54
CA ASN A 352 5.29 20.83 6.54
C ASN A 352 3.95 20.50 5.90
N MET A 353 3.60 20.88 4.66
CA MET A 353 2.29 20.57 4.08
C MET A 353 2.17 19.11 3.63
N MET A 354 3.21 18.52 3.02
CA MET A 354 3.21 17.08 2.69
C MET A 354 3.57 16.21 3.89
N GLN A 355 4.43 16.71 4.77
CA GLN A 355 4.63 16.08 6.07
C GLN A 355 3.34 16.18 6.90
N THR A 356 2.59 17.28 6.86
CA THR A 356 1.23 17.40 7.43
C THR A 356 0.23 16.58 6.64
N PHE A 357 0.40 16.35 5.35
CA PHE A 357 -0.47 15.47 4.58
C PHE A 357 -0.24 14.01 4.97
N TRP A 358 1.01 13.56 5.02
CA TRP A 358 1.38 12.24 5.51
C TRP A 358 1.09 12.12 6.99
N ASP A 359 1.33 13.14 7.80
CA ASP A 359 1.01 13.18 9.23
C ASP A 359 -0.50 13.26 9.42
N SER A 360 -1.28 13.96 8.60
CA SER A 360 -2.75 14.00 8.70
C SER A 360 -3.36 12.69 8.22
N ALA A 361 -2.93 12.19 7.06
CA ALA A 361 -3.21 10.84 6.63
C ALA A 361 -2.81 9.86 7.72
N MET A 362 -1.66 10.07 8.40
CA MET A 362 -1.14 9.26 9.50
C MET A 362 -1.68 9.62 10.91
N GLN A 363 -2.48 10.66 11.08
CA GLN A 363 -3.08 11.11 12.35
C GLN A 363 -4.60 10.99 12.37
N LEU A 364 -5.24 10.73 11.22
CA LEU A 364 -6.64 10.31 11.16
C LEU A 364 -6.82 9.11 12.08
N GLY A 365 -7.36 9.35 13.27
CA GLY A 365 -7.62 8.32 14.28
C GLY A 365 -8.48 7.20 13.72
N PRO A 366 -8.52 6.03 14.38
CA PRO A 366 -9.52 5.02 14.04
C PRO A 366 -10.90 5.71 14.12
N ALA A 367 -11.70 5.58 13.06
CA ALA A 367 -13.14 5.62 13.26
C ALA A 367 -13.46 4.32 13.98
N ASP A 368 -14.24 4.43 15.04
CA ASP A 368 -14.57 3.36 15.97
C ASP A 368 -14.81 2.02 15.26
N ASP A 369 -14.11 0.97 15.72
CA ASP A 369 -14.52 -0.42 15.50
C ASP A 369 -15.76 -0.72 16.38
N ASP A 370 -16.77 0.15 16.36
CA ASP A 370 -18.07 -0.06 17.00
C ASP A 370 -19.06 -0.61 15.96
N ASP A 371 -18.92 -1.90 15.64
CA ASP A 371 -20.06 -2.67 15.12
C ASP A 371 -20.12 -4.11 15.66
N ASP A 372 -19.63 -4.30 16.90
CA ASP A 372 -19.81 -5.55 17.66
C ASP A 372 -20.72 -5.34 18.89
N THR A 373 -21.79 -4.56 18.73
CA THR A 373 -22.89 -4.54 19.70
C THR A 373 -24.25 -4.71 19.04
N ARG A 374 -24.69 -5.97 18.89
CA ARG A 374 -26.06 -6.45 19.19
C ARG A 374 -26.26 -7.87 18.65
N SER A 375 -26.25 -8.86 19.54
CA SER A 375 -27.45 -9.65 19.88
C SER A 375 -27.04 -10.84 20.74
N GLU A 376 -26.88 -10.61 22.05
CA GLU A 376 -27.10 -11.69 23.01
C GLU A 376 -28.62 -11.81 23.23
N GLY A 377 -29.19 -12.95 22.84
CA GLY A 377 -30.58 -13.27 23.10
C GLY A 377 -30.98 -14.63 22.55
N SER A 378 -30.96 -15.65 23.44
CA SER A 378 -31.61 -16.97 23.33
C SER A 378 -31.01 -17.96 22.31
N GLN A 379 -30.74 -19.23 22.62
CA GLN A 379 -31.24 -20.13 23.67
C GLN A 379 -30.22 -21.27 23.89
N LYS A 380 -30.11 -21.72 25.14
CA LYS A 380 -29.42 -22.96 25.55
C LYS A 380 -29.93 -24.17 24.76
N LEU A 381 -29.00 -25.03 24.34
CA LEU A 381 -29.11 -26.50 24.50
C LEU A 381 -27.70 -27.09 24.48
N ALA A 382 -27.40 -27.91 25.49
CA ALA A 382 -26.19 -28.70 25.60
C ALA A 382 -26.33 -29.98 24.78
N SER A 383 -25.28 -30.42 24.09
CA SER A 383 -24.58 -31.67 24.41
C SER A 383 -23.54 -32.05 23.36
N ASP A 384 -22.39 -32.44 23.90
CA ASP A 384 -21.47 -33.48 23.47
C ASP A 384 -20.48 -33.29 22.31
N SER A 385 -19.46 -34.14 22.41
CA SER A 385 -18.05 -33.95 22.15
C SER A 385 -17.57 -34.59 20.83
N GLY A 386 -16.43 -34.13 20.29
CA GLY A 386 -15.70 -34.82 19.21
C GLY A 386 -14.89 -33.90 18.29
N GLU A 387 -13.63 -34.26 18.06
CA GLU A 387 -12.53 -33.46 17.50
C GLU A 387 -12.58 -33.15 15.99
N THR A 388 -11.65 -32.26 15.58
CA THR A 388 -11.09 -31.98 14.23
C THR A 388 -11.64 -30.80 13.41
N GLY A 389 -11.29 -29.57 13.82
CA GLY A 389 -11.42 -28.36 13.00
C GLY A 389 -10.10 -27.94 12.33
N ARG A 390 -9.99 -28.13 11.02
CA ARG A 390 -9.00 -27.43 10.17
C ARG A 390 -9.37 -25.95 10.11
N SER A 391 -8.51 -25.07 10.62
CA SER A 391 -8.70 -23.62 10.52
C SER A 391 -8.22 -23.10 9.16
N PHE A 392 -9.17 -22.77 8.28
CA PHE A 392 -8.95 -21.92 7.12
C PHE A 392 -8.82 -20.45 7.57
N PRO A 393 -7.96 -19.63 6.96
CA PRO A 393 -7.96 -18.19 7.19
C PRO A 393 -9.17 -17.55 6.50
N THR A 394 -9.92 -16.74 7.24
CA THR A 394 -11.05 -15.93 6.79
C THR A 394 -10.65 -14.87 5.75
N PRO A 395 -11.42 -14.66 4.66
CA PRO A 395 -11.21 -13.55 3.74
C PRO A 395 -12.08 -12.34 4.14
N LEU A 396 -11.44 -11.19 4.42
CA LEU A 396 -12.13 -9.90 4.38
C LEU A 396 -12.36 -9.49 2.91
N HIS A 397 -13.52 -8.88 2.65
CA HIS A 397 -14.10 -8.39 1.38
C HIS A 397 -15.02 -9.36 0.62
N GLN A 398 -16.20 -9.65 1.20
CA GLN A 398 -17.25 -10.47 0.54
C GLN A 398 -18.06 -9.70 -0.54
N ASN A 399 -17.94 -8.38 -0.65
CA ASN A 399 -18.87 -7.56 -1.45
C ASN A 399 -18.28 -6.89 -2.70
N THR A 400 -17.00 -7.14 -3.01
CA THR A 400 -16.38 -6.64 -4.24
C THR A 400 -15.87 -7.79 -5.10
N PHE A 401 -15.98 -7.67 -6.41
CA PHE A 401 -15.52 -8.70 -7.35
C PHE A 401 -14.83 -8.08 -8.55
N ALA A 402 -13.96 -8.86 -9.19
CA ALA A 402 -13.22 -8.40 -10.35
C ALA A 402 -14.04 -8.60 -11.62
N PHE A 403 -14.02 -7.60 -12.50
CA PHE A 403 -14.68 -7.60 -13.80
C PHE A 403 -13.66 -7.29 -14.88
N LYS A 404 -13.90 -7.83 -16.08
CA LYS A 404 -13.11 -7.53 -17.28
C LYS A 404 -14.05 -7.10 -18.39
N ILE A 405 -13.74 -6.02 -19.08
CA ILE A 405 -14.54 -5.53 -20.21
C ILE A 405 -13.62 -5.14 -21.35
N GLU A 406 -14.02 -5.45 -22.57
CA GLU A 406 -13.29 -5.11 -23.79
C GLU A 406 -13.88 -3.83 -24.39
N ASP A 407 -13.04 -2.86 -24.71
CA ASP A 407 -13.50 -1.66 -25.41
C ASP A 407 -13.58 -1.86 -26.94
N LYS A 408 -14.12 -0.88 -27.67
CA LYS A 408 -14.25 -0.98 -29.14
C LYS A 408 -12.91 -1.05 -29.88
N ARG A 409 -11.80 -0.73 -29.21
CA ARG A 409 -10.43 -0.77 -29.73
C ARG A 409 -9.72 -2.09 -29.38
N GLY A 410 -10.42 -3.05 -28.77
CA GLY A 410 -9.88 -4.35 -28.37
C GLY A 410 -9.02 -4.31 -27.10
N ARG A 411 -9.05 -3.21 -26.34
CA ARG A 411 -8.30 -3.13 -25.07
C ARG A 411 -9.15 -3.72 -23.95
N MET A 412 -8.55 -4.64 -23.19
CA MET A 412 -9.17 -5.24 -22.02
C MET A 412 -8.95 -4.38 -20.79
N HIS A 413 -10.04 -3.85 -20.22
CA HIS A 413 -10.05 -3.12 -18.97
C HIS A 413 -10.41 -4.07 -17.83
N ARG A 414 -9.62 -4.06 -16.75
CA ARG A 414 -9.93 -4.81 -15.52
C ARG A 414 -10.22 -3.85 -14.39
N PHE A 415 -11.22 -4.17 -13.58
CA PHE A 415 -11.58 -3.36 -12.44
C PHE A 415 -12.26 -4.19 -11.36
N ILE A 416 -12.25 -3.67 -10.14
CA ILE A 416 -12.96 -4.24 -9.00
C ILE A 416 -14.04 -3.23 -8.63
N CYS A 417 -15.28 -3.68 -8.48
CA CYS A 417 -16.36 -2.83 -8.00
C CYS A 417 -17.24 -3.58 -7.00
N ASP A 418 -18.07 -2.82 -6.30
CA ASP A 418 -19.12 -3.37 -5.44
C ASP A 418 -20.10 -4.19 -6.28
N THR A 419 -20.56 -5.31 -5.75
CA THR A 419 -21.44 -6.26 -6.44
C THR A 419 -22.89 -6.21 -5.97
N ARG A 420 -23.23 -5.32 -5.03
CA ARG A 420 -24.61 -5.16 -4.54
C ARG A 420 -25.46 -4.25 -5.43
N SER A 421 -24.84 -3.45 -6.29
CA SER A 421 -25.50 -2.41 -7.09
C SER A 421 -25.02 -2.47 -8.53
N LEU A 422 -25.96 -2.75 -9.45
CA LEU A 422 -25.75 -2.70 -10.89
C LEU A 422 -25.40 -1.26 -11.33
N THR A 423 -25.91 -0.25 -10.62
CA THR A 423 -25.59 1.16 -10.89
C THR A 423 -24.12 1.46 -10.65
N ASP A 424 -23.50 0.87 -9.62
CA ASP A 424 -22.07 1.04 -9.34
C ASP A 424 -21.21 0.33 -10.41
N LEU A 425 -21.65 -0.85 -10.84
CA LEU A 425 -21.03 -1.54 -11.97
C LEU A 425 -21.12 -0.72 -13.27
N ILE A 426 -22.30 -0.18 -13.60
CA ILE A 426 -22.52 0.69 -14.76
C ILE A 426 -21.64 1.94 -14.67
N THR A 427 -21.53 2.54 -13.49
CA THR A 427 -20.68 3.72 -13.27
C THR A 427 -19.21 3.40 -13.53
N CYS A 428 -18.74 2.23 -13.05
CA CYS A 428 -17.36 1.77 -13.30
C CYS A 428 -17.10 1.50 -14.79
N ILE A 429 -18.10 1.00 -15.52
CA ILE A 429 -18.08 0.79 -16.98
C ILE A 429 -18.02 2.16 -17.69
N LEU A 430 -18.88 3.10 -17.34
CA LEU A 430 -18.92 4.45 -17.93
C LEU A 430 -17.61 5.21 -17.75
N GLN A 431 -16.93 5.06 -16.61
CA GLN A 431 -15.62 5.68 -16.38
C GLN A 431 -14.51 5.16 -17.32
N ARG A 432 -14.68 3.97 -17.89
CA ARG A 432 -13.64 3.27 -18.68
C ARG A 432 -13.94 3.23 -20.17
N VAL A 433 -15.19 2.96 -20.50
CA VAL A 433 -15.68 2.80 -21.88
C VAL A 433 -16.86 3.72 -22.20
N GLY A 434 -17.12 4.75 -21.38
CA GLY A 434 -18.24 5.68 -21.57
C GLY A 434 -18.22 6.44 -22.88
N ASP A 435 -17.03 6.74 -23.42
CA ASP A 435 -16.87 7.36 -24.74
C ASP A 435 -17.34 6.45 -25.89
N ASP A 436 -17.33 5.13 -25.66
CA ASP A 436 -17.75 4.12 -26.63
C ASP A 436 -19.26 3.81 -26.55
N ILE A 437 -19.98 4.34 -25.55
CA ILE A 437 -21.39 4.04 -25.29
C ILE A 437 -22.28 5.15 -25.85
N ASP A 438 -23.21 4.78 -26.73
CA ASP A 438 -24.21 5.72 -27.28
C ASP A 438 -25.30 5.99 -26.24
N ARG A 439 -25.44 7.25 -25.83
CA ARG A 439 -26.46 7.69 -24.86
C ARG A 439 -27.89 7.47 -25.35
N ASN A 440 -28.10 7.43 -26.67
CA ASN A 440 -29.41 7.19 -27.27
C ASN A 440 -29.70 5.71 -27.52
N ASN A 441 -28.70 4.85 -27.33
CA ASN A 441 -28.80 3.40 -27.53
C ASN A 441 -27.95 2.67 -26.49
N LEU A 442 -28.51 2.50 -25.29
CA LEU A 442 -27.82 1.92 -24.15
C LEU A 442 -27.57 0.43 -24.36
N PRO A 443 -26.33 -0.05 -24.16
CA PRO A 443 -26.01 -1.47 -24.29
C PRO A 443 -26.64 -2.28 -23.16
N HIS A 444 -26.98 -3.53 -23.48
CA HIS A 444 -27.16 -4.55 -22.47
C HIS A 444 -25.80 -5.01 -21.95
N ILE A 445 -25.69 -5.21 -20.64
CA ILE A 445 -24.50 -5.79 -20.01
C ILE A 445 -24.72 -7.30 -19.94
N LEU A 446 -23.80 -8.06 -20.50
CA LEU A 446 -23.81 -9.53 -20.44
C LEU A 446 -22.53 -10.02 -19.76
N TYR A 447 -22.59 -11.17 -19.10
CA TYR A 447 -21.42 -11.89 -18.62
C TYR A 447 -21.26 -13.23 -19.35
N GLU A 448 -20.03 -13.72 -19.45
CA GLU A 448 -19.70 -15.05 -19.97
C GLU A 448 -19.78 -16.07 -18.82
N ASP A 449 -20.61 -17.11 -18.96
CA ASP A 449 -20.77 -18.17 -17.95
C ASP A 449 -19.80 -19.36 -18.15
N GLU A 450 -20.06 -20.49 -17.48
CA GLU A 450 -19.17 -21.66 -17.50
C GLU A 450 -19.20 -22.45 -18.81
N ASP A 451 -20.32 -22.35 -19.53
CA ASP A 451 -20.53 -22.97 -20.83
C ASP A 451 -20.08 -22.05 -21.99
N GLY A 452 -19.68 -20.82 -21.67
CA GLY A 452 -19.29 -19.78 -22.62
C GLY A 452 -20.48 -19.00 -23.19
N ASP A 453 -21.66 -19.14 -22.58
CA ASP A 453 -22.86 -18.43 -22.97
C ASP A 453 -22.84 -17.00 -22.42
N LYS A 454 -23.43 -16.08 -23.20
CA LYS A 454 -23.55 -14.66 -22.81
C LYS A 454 -24.89 -14.42 -22.12
N VAL A 455 -24.86 -14.26 -20.81
CA VAL A 455 -26.05 -14.09 -19.97
C VAL A 455 -26.22 -12.62 -19.59
N VAL A 456 -27.43 -12.08 -19.75
CA VAL A 456 -27.72 -10.64 -19.51
C VAL A 456 -27.83 -10.34 -18.01
N LEU A 457 -27.25 -9.23 -17.57
CA LEU A 457 -27.41 -8.64 -16.24
C LEU A 457 -28.40 -7.48 -16.32
N THR A 458 -29.57 -7.62 -15.67
CA THR A 458 -30.63 -6.60 -15.72
C THR A 458 -30.95 -5.97 -14.37
N THR A 459 -30.67 -6.67 -13.28
CA THR A 459 -30.94 -6.24 -11.90
C THR A 459 -29.75 -6.45 -10.97
N ASP A 460 -29.79 -5.81 -9.80
CA ASP A 460 -28.83 -6.03 -8.73
C ASP A 460 -28.80 -7.51 -8.29
N VAL A 461 -29.95 -8.18 -8.33
CA VAL A 461 -30.07 -9.61 -7.98
C VAL A 461 -29.33 -10.49 -8.98
N ASP A 462 -29.41 -10.18 -10.28
CA ASP A 462 -28.68 -10.91 -11.34
C ASP A 462 -27.17 -10.77 -11.15
N LEU A 463 -26.71 -9.56 -10.81
CA LEU A 463 -25.30 -9.28 -10.56
C LEU A 463 -24.77 -10.07 -9.36
N ILE A 464 -25.51 -10.07 -8.25
CA ILE A 464 -25.15 -10.83 -7.04
C ILE A 464 -25.09 -12.32 -7.37
N ALA A 465 -26.12 -12.85 -8.05
CA ALA A 465 -26.17 -14.27 -8.43
C ALA A 465 -25.00 -14.68 -9.34
N ALA A 466 -24.67 -13.86 -10.35
CA ALA A 466 -23.55 -14.13 -11.25
C ALA A 466 -22.20 -14.13 -10.50
N VAL A 467 -22.02 -13.22 -9.56
CA VAL A 467 -20.80 -13.13 -8.73
C VAL A 467 -20.70 -14.30 -7.76
N ASP A 468 -21.79 -14.69 -7.11
CA ASP A 468 -21.81 -15.81 -6.17
C ASP A 468 -21.56 -17.14 -6.89
N HIS A 469 -22.10 -17.30 -8.10
CA HIS A 469 -21.77 -18.42 -8.97
C HIS A 469 -20.29 -18.44 -9.33
N ALA A 470 -19.75 -17.32 -9.81
CA ALA A 470 -18.34 -17.18 -10.17
C ALA A 470 -17.41 -17.50 -8.98
N ARG A 471 -17.77 -17.06 -7.76
CA ARG A 471 -17.01 -17.38 -6.53
C ARG A 471 -17.04 -18.87 -6.22
N SER A 472 -18.22 -19.49 -6.32
CA SER A 472 -18.42 -20.92 -6.05
C SER A 472 -17.68 -21.80 -7.05
N ALA A 473 -17.59 -21.35 -8.31
CA ALA A 473 -16.82 -21.98 -9.38
C ALA A 473 -15.30 -21.66 -9.32
N GLY A 474 -14.84 -20.85 -8.35
CA GLY A 474 -13.43 -20.50 -8.18
C GLY A 474 -12.88 -19.50 -9.19
N TRP A 475 -13.74 -18.76 -9.89
CA TRP A 475 -13.33 -17.75 -10.85
C TRP A 475 -12.74 -16.53 -10.16
N LYS A 476 -11.72 -15.95 -10.81
CA LYS A 476 -11.03 -14.75 -10.30
C LYS A 476 -11.67 -13.45 -10.77
N GLY A 477 -12.72 -13.51 -11.59
CA GLY A 477 -13.46 -12.36 -12.09
C GLY A 477 -14.39 -12.72 -13.25
N LEU A 478 -15.42 -11.91 -13.46
CA LEU A 478 -16.40 -12.06 -14.54
C LEU A 478 -15.95 -11.30 -15.80
N ARG A 479 -16.13 -11.90 -16.98
CA ARG A 479 -15.94 -11.20 -18.25
C ARG A 479 -17.27 -10.61 -18.70
N LEU A 480 -17.28 -9.32 -18.94
CA LEU A 480 -18.44 -8.55 -19.35
C LEU A 480 -18.37 -8.22 -20.85
N HIS A 481 -19.53 -8.21 -21.48
CA HIS A 481 -19.76 -7.84 -22.85
C HIS A 481 -20.87 -6.79 -22.93
N LEU A 482 -20.68 -5.78 -23.77
CA LEU A 482 -21.70 -4.78 -24.07
C LEU A 482 -22.33 -5.11 -25.42
N ASP A 483 -23.63 -5.39 -25.44
CA ASP A 483 -24.36 -5.61 -26.68
C ASP A 483 -25.33 -4.47 -26.98
N ASN A 484 -25.17 -3.86 -28.15
CA ASN A 484 -25.99 -2.75 -28.65
C ASN A 484 -27.13 -3.23 -29.58
N SER A 485 -27.32 -4.54 -29.74
CA SER A 485 -28.21 -5.15 -30.75
C SER A 485 -29.72 -5.02 -30.46
N GLY A 486 -30.11 -4.60 -29.24
CA GLY A 486 -31.52 -4.57 -28.79
C GLY A 486 -32.45 -3.53 -29.45
N ALA A 487 -31.95 -2.43 -30.03
CA ALA A 487 -32.81 -1.31 -30.45
C ALA A 487 -33.28 -1.33 -31.92
N ARG A 488 -32.90 -2.32 -32.74
CA ARG A 488 -33.33 -2.41 -34.15
C ARG A 488 -34.16 -3.66 -34.41
N GLY A 489 -35.41 -3.67 -33.93
CA GLY A 489 -36.32 -4.80 -34.15
C GLY A 489 -37.79 -4.45 -33.94
N ARG A 490 -38.38 -3.65 -34.83
CA ARG A 490 -39.83 -3.40 -34.86
C ARG A 490 -40.57 -4.69 -35.24
N ARG A 491 -41.03 -5.50 -34.27
CA ARG A 491 -42.15 -6.47 -34.43
C ARG A 491 -42.91 -6.65 -33.13
N ARG A 492 -44.20 -6.29 -33.17
CA ARG A 492 -45.22 -6.51 -32.13
C ARG A 492 -45.19 -7.97 -31.65
N ALA A 493 -44.87 -8.17 -30.37
CA ALA A 493 -45.35 -9.29 -29.57
C ALA A 493 -45.63 -8.74 -28.16
N SER A 494 -46.82 -9.04 -27.65
CA SER A 494 -47.37 -8.52 -26.40
C SER A 494 -46.76 -9.28 -25.22
N GLY A 495 -46.19 -8.55 -24.24
CA GLY A 495 -45.96 -9.07 -22.89
C GLY A 495 -44.55 -8.99 -22.31
N SER A 496 -43.92 -7.81 -22.23
CA SER A 496 -42.82 -7.56 -21.26
C SER A 496 -42.48 -6.07 -21.09
N GLN A 497 -43.49 -5.22 -20.82
CA GLN A 497 -43.25 -3.78 -20.63
C GLN A 497 -42.58 -3.42 -19.28
N SER A 498 -42.40 -4.37 -18.35
CA SER A 498 -41.83 -4.11 -17.02
C SER A 498 -40.31 -4.30 -16.92
N LEU A 499 -39.67 -4.96 -17.90
CA LEU A 499 -38.25 -5.36 -17.84
C LEU A 499 -37.28 -4.34 -18.46
N GLU A 500 -37.70 -3.60 -19.49
CA GLU A 500 -36.87 -2.55 -20.12
C GLU A 500 -36.68 -1.32 -19.20
N TYR A 501 -37.60 -1.09 -18.27
CA TYR A 501 -37.57 0.08 -17.39
C TYR A 501 -36.47 0.01 -16.32
N ALA A 502 -36.18 -1.16 -15.73
CA ALA A 502 -35.22 -1.28 -14.62
C ALA A 502 -33.76 -1.06 -15.06
N SER A 503 -33.37 -1.61 -16.22
CA SER A 503 -32.03 -1.39 -16.79
C SER A 503 -31.86 0.05 -17.29
N SER A 504 -32.89 0.61 -17.93
CA SER A 504 -32.89 2.02 -18.36
C SER A 504 -32.76 2.99 -17.19
N ASP A 505 -33.32 2.68 -16.03
CA ASP A 505 -33.27 3.53 -14.82
C ASP A 505 -31.89 3.49 -14.15
N ALA A 506 -31.22 2.33 -14.16
CA ALA A 506 -29.84 2.21 -13.68
C ALA A 506 -28.85 3.00 -14.56
N TRP A 507 -29.00 2.95 -15.89
CA TRP A 507 -28.24 3.78 -16.82
C TRP A 507 -28.57 5.27 -16.67
N SER A 508 -29.86 5.65 -16.55
CA SER A 508 -30.27 7.05 -16.37
C SER A 508 -29.72 7.64 -15.06
N THR A 509 -29.71 6.85 -13.99
CA THR A 509 -29.17 7.21 -12.67
C THR A 509 -27.65 7.34 -12.73
N ALA A 510 -26.95 6.40 -13.38
CA ALA A 510 -25.50 6.47 -13.58
C ALA A 510 -25.11 7.68 -14.45
N TYR A 511 -25.84 7.94 -15.54
CA TYR A 511 -25.63 9.14 -16.36
C TYR A 511 -25.98 10.42 -15.61
N SER A 512 -27.01 10.43 -14.77
CA SER A 512 -27.36 11.59 -13.93
C SER A 512 -26.30 11.84 -12.86
N GLY A 513 -25.70 10.79 -12.28
CA GLY A 513 -24.56 10.92 -11.37
C GLY A 513 -23.32 11.50 -12.08
N VAL A 514 -23.03 11.04 -13.29
CA VAL A 514 -21.91 11.55 -14.11
C VAL A 514 -22.20 12.97 -14.65
N ALA A 515 -23.43 13.24 -15.09
CA ALA A 515 -23.86 14.51 -15.67
C ALA A 515 -24.15 15.59 -14.62
N ALA A 516 -24.60 15.26 -13.40
CA ALA A 516 -24.68 16.21 -12.29
C ALA A 516 -23.27 16.71 -11.91
N GLY A 517 -22.26 15.84 -12.00
CA GLY A 517 -20.85 16.24 -11.90
C GLY A 517 -20.40 17.21 -13.01
N ALA A 518 -20.90 17.03 -14.25
CA ALA A 518 -20.52 17.88 -15.40
C ALA A 518 -21.38 19.16 -15.56
N ALA A 519 -22.66 19.14 -15.20
CA ALA A 519 -23.60 20.26 -15.31
C ALA A 519 -23.35 21.33 -14.23
N LEU A 520 -22.81 20.96 -13.07
CA LEU A 520 -22.29 21.90 -12.07
C LEU A 520 -21.13 22.75 -12.64
N VAL A 521 -20.28 22.14 -13.47
CA VAL A 521 -19.15 22.81 -14.14
C VAL A 521 -19.64 23.77 -15.25
N ALA A 522 -20.65 23.37 -16.03
CA ALA A 522 -21.19 24.20 -17.10
C ALA A 522 -22.11 25.34 -16.60
N GLY A 523 -22.93 25.08 -15.58
CA GLY A 523 -23.84 26.07 -14.99
C GLY A 523 -23.11 27.24 -14.31
N LEU A 524 -21.97 26.96 -13.67
CA LEU A 524 -21.09 28.00 -13.09
C LEU A 524 -20.38 28.84 -14.18
N GLY A 525 -20.09 28.25 -15.34
CA GLY A 525 -19.49 28.96 -16.48
C GLY A 525 -20.45 29.96 -17.15
N VAL A 526 -21.74 29.61 -17.28
CA VAL A 526 -22.75 30.48 -17.92
C VAL A 526 -23.16 31.65 -17.00
N LEU A 527 -23.26 31.41 -15.69
CA LEU A 527 -23.51 32.47 -14.70
C LEU A 527 -22.33 33.47 -14.58
N ALA A 528 -21.09 33.00 -14.74
CA ALA A 528 -19.91 33.86 -14.80
C ALA A 528 -19.83 34.69 -16.10
N TYR A 529 -20.35 34.17 -17.22
CA TYR A 529 -20.39 34.88 -18.50
C TYR A 529 -21.47 35.96 -18.53
N LEU A 530 -22.68 35.69 -17.99
CA LEU A 530 -23.78 36.65 -17.94
C LEU A 530 -23.55 37.80 -16.94
N LYS A 531 -22.74 37.60 -15.89
CA LYS A 531 -22.38 38.64 -14.92
C LYS A 531 -21.24 39.56 -15.39
N ARG A 532 -20.60 39.24 -16.53
CA ARG A 532 -19.48 40.03 -17.08
C ARG A 532 -19.91 41.02 -18.17
N ASN A 533 -21.13 40.91 -18.70
CA ASN A 533 -21.67 41.72 -19.81
C ASN A 533 -23.02 42.41 -19.51
N GLY A 534 -23.39 42.61 -18.23
CA GLY A 534 -24.62 43.28 -17.80
C GLY A 534 -24.35 44.50 -16.95
#